data_AF-A0A1Z4NKS9-F1
#
_entry.id   AF-A0A1Z4NKS9-F1
#
_cell.length_a   1.000
_cell.length_b   1.000
_cell.length_c   1.000
_cell.angle_alpha   90.00
_cell.angle_beta   90.00
_cell.angle_gamma   90.00
#
_symmetry.space_group_name_H-M   'P 1'
#
loop_
_entity.id
_entity.type
_entity.pdbx_description
1 polymer ?
#
loop_
_entity_poly.entity_id
_entity_poly.type
_entity_poly.pdbx_seq_one_letter_code
_entity_poly.pdbx_strand_id
1 'polypeptide(L)'
;MLSKDTLFAVSLFPYLGFLWYLTRSQKMPRLALYGFYGTLVFVAVTIPAGIYAKVSLHAALANVDWLHGSAEVFLTLANILIVLGFSQALREKEQSTASTSSTQAVNSQEFSDQ
;
A
#
# COMPACT_ATOMS: atom_id res chain seq x y z
N MET A 1 -11.78 30.32 -2.85
CA MET A 1 -11.10 29.29 -3.66
C MET A 1 -10.48 28.30 -2.70
N LEU A 2 -10.77 27.01 -2.84
CA LEU A 2 -10.27 26.01 -1.89
C LEU A 2 -8.77 25.82 -2.13
N SER A 3 -7.95 26.06 -1.10
CA SER A 3 -6.49 25.98 -1.21
C SER A 3 -6.04 24.53 -1.43
N LYS A 4 -4.95 24.32 -2.19
CA LYS A 4 -4.40 22.98 -2.46
C LYS A 4 -4.12 22.20 -1.18
N ASP A 5 -3.63 22.88 -0.15
CA ASP A 5 -3.35 22.29 1.16
C ASP A 5 -4.63 21.81 1.87
N THR A 6 -5.73 22.55 1.70
CA THR A 6 -7.04 22.15 2.23
C THR A 6 -7.59 20.94 1.48
N LEU A 7 -7.46 20.89 0.15
CA LEU A 7 -7.84 19.71 -0.65
C LEU A 7 -7.03 18.47 -0.24
N PHE A 8 -5.73 18.64 0.01
CA PHE A 8 -4.85 17.56 0.47
C PHE A 8 -5.20 17.08 1.88
N ALA A 9 -5.40 17.98 2.84
CA ALA A 9 -5.78 17.61 4.20
C ALA A 9 -7.14 16.90 4.23
N VAL A 10 -8.10 17.37 3.43
CA VAL A 10 -9.42 16.73 3.29
C VAL A 10 -9.31 15.35 2.64
N SER A 11 -8.42 15.13 1.68
CA SER A 11 -8.21 13.81 1.06
C SER A 11 -7.39 12.84 1.93
N LEU A 12 -6.61 13.36 2.89
CA LEU A 12 -5.88 12.54 3.85
C LEU A 12 -6.83 11.79 4.80
N PHE A 13 -7.91 12.44 5.24
CA PHE A 13 -8.89 11.84 6.14
C PHE A 13 -9.53 10.53 5.62
N PRO A 14 -10.11 10.46 4.39
CA PRO A 14 -10.63 9.22 3.85
C PRO A 14 -9.54 8.17 3.63
N TYR A 15 -8.30 8.57 3.33
CA TYR A 15 -7.17 7.64 3.24
C TYR A 15 -6.84 6.99 4.59
N LEU A 16 -6.82 7.75 5.68
CA LEU A 16 -6.64 7.18 7.03
C LEU A 16 -7.79 6.23 7.40
N GLY A 17 -9.04 6.60 7.07
CA GLY A 17 -10.20 5.74 7.27
C GLY A 17 -10.09 4.41 6.51
N PHE A 18 -9.65 4.47 5.25
CA PHE A 18 -9.35 3.29 4.44
C PHE A 18 -8.27 2.43 5.08
N LEU A 19 -7.16 3.02 5.54
CA LEU A 19 -6.06 2.28 6.15
C LEU A 19 -6.46 1.65 7.49
N TRP A 20 -7.25 2.36 8.30
CA TRP A 20 -7.82 1.84 9.55
C TRP A 20 -8.74 0.64 9.26
N TYR A 21 -9.62 0.75 8.26
CA TYR A 21 -10.52 -0.32 7.86
C TYR A 21 -9.77 -1.56 7.36
N LEU A 22 -8.72 -1.37 6.55
CA LEU A 22 -7.86 -2.47 6.09
C LEU A 22 -7.13 -3.15 7.24
N THR A 23 -6.59 -2.35 8.18
CA THR A 23 -5.88 -2.86 9.36
C THR A 23 -6.82 -3.66 10.25
N ARG A 24 -8.05 -3.18 10.45
CA ARG A 24 -9.08 -3.84 11.26
C ARG A 24 -9.58 -5.13 10.63
N SER A 25 -9.69 -5.17 9.31
CA SER A 25 -10.21 -6.34 8.59
C SER A 25 -9.25 -7.53 8.60
N GLN A 26 -7.93 -7.34 8.81
CA GLN A 26 -6.89 -8.40 8.84
C GLN A 26 -6.85 -9.36 7.63
N LYS A 27 -7.70 -9.19 6.62
CA LYS A 27 -7.76 -10.03 5.41
C LYS A 27 -6.72 -9.65 4.35
N MET A 28 -5.89 -8.66 4.63
CA MET A 28 -4.95 -8.08 3.68
C MET A 28 -3.54 -8.61 3.95
N PRO A 29 -2.77 -8.97 2.91
CA PRO A 29 -1.38 -9.40 3.05
C PRO A 29 -0.55 -8.31 3.74
N ARG A 30 0.21 -8.71 4.77
CA ARG A 30 1.02 -7.80 5.60
C ARG A 30 1.97 -6.95 4.75
N LEU A 31 2.52 -7.50 3.67
CA LEU A 31 3.39 -6.78 2.73
C LEU A 31 2.70 -5.59 2.05
N ALA A 32 1.44 -5.75 1.64
CA ALA A 32 0.71 -4.65 1.02
C ALA A 32 0.41 -3.57 2.07
N LEU A 33 0.04 -3.95 3.30
CA LEU A 33 -0.17 -3.01 4.40
C LEU A 33 1.08 -2.16 4.66
N TYR A 34 2.27 -2.77 4.70
CA TYR A 34 3.51 -2.02 4.84
C TYR A 34 3.74 -1.02 3.72
N GLY A 35 3.37 -1.35 2.48
CA GLY A 35 3.42 -0.40 1.37
C GLY A 35 2.49 0.81 1.56
N PHE A 36 1.25 0.59 1.99
CA PHE A 36 0.32 1.70 2.31
C PHE A 36 0.81 2.54 3.50
N TYR A 37 1.23 1.92 4.61
CA TYR A 37 1.84 2.66 5.72
C TYR A 37 3.11 3.40 5.29
N GLY A 38 3.90 2.82 4.38
CA GLY A 38 5.06 3.48 3.77
C GLY A 38 4.65 4.78 3.08
N THR A 39 3.60 4.78 2.26
CA THR A 39 3.11 6.03 1.62
C THR A 39 2.61 7.06 2.64
N LEU A 40 2.06 6.63 3.77
CA LEU A 40 1.66 7.54 4.85
C LEU A 40 2.88 8.17 5.54
N VAL A 41 3.92 7.38 5.83
CA VAL A 41 5.19 7.86 6.39
C VAL A 41 5.87 8.81 5.42
N PHE A 42 5.86 8.49 4.13
CA PHE A 42 6.38 9.37 3.07
C PHE A 42 5.72 10.73 3.10
N VAL A 43 4.38 10.78 3.14
CA VAL A 43 3.62 12.03 3.27
C VAL A 43 4.01 12.78 4.55
N ALA A 44 4.08 12.08 5.68
CA ALA A 44 4.42 12.68 6.97
C ALA A 44 5.82 13.31 6.99
N VAL A 45 6.79 12.75 6.25
CA VAL A 45 8.16 13.28 6.13
C VAL A 45 8.26 14.36 5.05
N THR A 46 7.55 14.21 3.94
CA THR A 46 7.64 15.12 2.79
C THR A 46 6.94 16.46 3.01
N ILE A 47 5.91 16.52 3.85
CA ILE A 47 5.28 17.80 4.25
C ILE A 47 6.27 18.71 5.01
N PRO A 48 6.91 18.29 6.11
CA PRO A 48 7.89 19.12 6.82
C PRO A 48 9.16 19.36 6.00
N ALA A 49 9.63 18.38 5.22
CA ALA A 49 10.71 18.60 4.27
C ALA A 49 10.32 19.68 3.22
N GLY A 50 9.07 19.65 2.78
CA GLY A 50 8.38 20.63 1.94
C GLY A 50 8.45 22.05 2.48
N ILE A 51 8.10 22.19 3.76
CA ILE A 51 8.15 23.47 4.47
C ILE A 51 9.61 23.91 4.66
N TYR A 52 10.50 23.01 5.06
CA TYR A 52 11.89 23.31 5.35
C TYR A 52 12.67 23.81 4.13
N ALA A 53 12.48 23.20 2.95
CA ALA A 53 13.15 23.68 1.75
C ALA A 53 12.56 25.00 1.23
N LYS A 54 11.26 25.27 1.43
CA LYS A 54 10.69 26.62 1.17
C LYS A 54 11.30 27.69 2.07
N VAL A 55 11.53 27.39 3.35
CA VAL A 55 12.07 28.34 4.34
C VAL A 55 13.58 28.55 4.18
N SER A 56 14.34 27.49 3.89
CA SER A 56 15.80 27.55 3.89
C SER A 56 16.41 27.97 2.54
N LEU A 57 15.70 27.76 1.42
CA LEU A 57 16.30 27.87 0.09
C LEU A 57 15.67 28.94 -0.82
N HIS A 58 14.56 29.60 -0.41
CA HIS A 58 13.77 30.52 -1.25
C HIS A 58 13.43 29.97 -2.66
N ALA A 59 13.57 28.66 -2.85
CA ALA A 59 13.45 27.93 -4.11
C ALA A 59 12.67 26.64 -3.85
N ALA A 60 11.93 26.20 -4.86
CA ALA A 60 11.09 25.01 -4.76
C ALA A 60 11.90 23.76 -4.42
N LEU A 61 11.30 22.82 -3.67
CA LEU A 61 11.88 21.51 -3.31
C LEU A 61 12.52 20.74 -4.48
N ALA A 62 12.08 21.03 -5.71
CA ALA A 62 12.63 20.48 -6.94
C ALA A 62 14.12 20.80 -7.17
N ASN A 63 14.68 21.80 -6.51
CA ASN A 63 16.09 22.20 -6.69
C ASN A 63 17.08 21.41 -5.82
N VAL A 64 16.59 20.50 -4.97
CA VAL A 64 17.43 19.59 -4.17
C VAL A 64 17.29 18.20 -4.76
N ASP A 65 18.04 17.93 -5.83
CA ASP A 65 17.96 16.69 -6.63
C ASP A 65 18.05 15.43 -5.76
N TRP A 66 18.84 15.46 -4.70
CA TRP A 66 18.97 14.35 -3.76
C TRP A 66 17.67 14.04 -2.99
N LEU A 67 16.93 15.08 -2.59
CA LEU A 67 15.68 14.93 -1.84
C LEU A 67 14.53 14.52 -2.77
N HIS A 68 14.54 15.02 -4.01
CA HIS A 68 13.56 14.63 -5.01
C HIS A 68 13.77 13.16 -5.47
N GLY A 69 15.00 12.78 -5.82
CA GLY A 69 15.29 11.41 -6.25
C GLY A 69 15.04 10.38 -5.14
N SER A 70 15.37 10.68 -3.89
CA SER A 70 15.03 9.80 -2.77
C SER A 70 13.52 9.67 -2.56
N ALA A 71 12.76 10.73 -2.79
CA ALA A 71 11.31 10.70 -2.72
C ALA A 71 10.70 9.79 -3.80
N GLU A 72 11.17 9.89 -5.04
CA GLU A 72 10.72 9.04 -6.15
C GLU A 72 11.06 7.56 -5.93
N VAL A 73 12.27 7.26 -5.46
CA VAL A 73 12.69 5.90 -5.15
C VAL A 73 11.85 5.32 -4.01
N PHE A 74 11.62 6.10 -2.94
CA PHE A 74 10.82 5.64 -1.81
C PHE A 74 9.37 5.29 -2.24
N LEU A 75 8.73 6.18 -3.01
CA LEU A 75 7.37 5.96 -3.48
C LEU A 75 7.28 4.78 -4.45
N THR A 76 8.32 4.60 -5.27
CA THR A 76 8.46 3.43 -6.15
C THR A 76 8.55 2.13 -5.35
N LEU A 77 9.39 2.09 -4.31
CA LEU A 77 9.51 0.93 -3.43
C LEU A 77 8.19 0.63 -2.71
N ALA A 78 7.53 1.66 -2.17
CA ALA A 78 6.23 1.50 -1.50
C ALA A 78 5.19 0.89 -2.46
N ASN A 79 5.11 1.38 -3.70
CA ASN A 79 4.20 0.84 -4.71
C ASN A 79 4.54 -0.61 -5.10
N ILE A 80 5.83 -0.95 -5.23
CA ILE A 80 6.26 -2.33 -5.47
C ILE A 80 5.83 -3.24 -4.32
N LEU A 81 6.00 -2.82 -3.06
CA LEU A 81 5.55 -3.58 -1.89
C LEU A 81 4.04 -3.83 -1.91
N ILE A 82 3.24 -2.84 -2.33
CA ILE A 82 1.79 -2.98 -2.49
C ILE A 82 1.48 -4.08 -3.52
N VAL A 83 2.08 -3.99 -4.71
CA VAL A 83 1.86 -4.94 -5.81
C VAL A 83 2.29 -6.36 -5.41
N LEU A 84 3.48 -6.50 -4.83
CA LEU A 84 3.99 -7.79 -4.37
C LEU A 84 3.13 -8.39 -3.26
N GLY A 85 2.66 -7.55 -2.32
CA GLY A 85 1.75 -7.98 -1.27
C GLY A 85 0.45 -8.56 -1.84
N PHE A 86 -0.20 -7.85 -2.76
CA PHE A 86 -1.40 -8.37 -3.42
C PHE A 86 -1.13 -9.60 -4.27
N SER A 87 -0.03 -9.64 -5.02
CA SER A 87 0.35 -10.80 -5.84
C SER A 87 0.50 -12.07 -4.99
N GLN A 88 1.10 -11.96 -3.80
CA GLN A 88 1.19 -13.08 -2.85
C GLN A 88 -0.18 -13.55 -2.37
N ALA A 89 -1.08 -12.62 -2.02
CA ALA A 89 -2.43 -12.97 -1.59
C ALA A 89 -3.27 -13.64 -2.69
N LEU A 90 -3.07 -13.27 -3.97
CA LEU A 90 -3.73 -13.96 -5.09
C LEU A 90 -3.23 -15.40 -5.22
N ARG A 91 -1.90 -15.60 -5.20
CA ARG A 91 -1.27 -16.93 -5.29
C ARG A 91 -1.73 -17.87 -4.18
N GLU A 92 -1.85 -17.37 -2.95
CA GLU A 92 -2.29 -18.15 -1.79
C GLU A 92 -3.76 -18.59 -1.92
N LYS A 93 -4.61 -17.75 -2.53
CA LYS A 93 -6.01 -18.11 -2.86
C LYS A 93 -6.10 -19.15 -3.97
N GLU A 94 -5.28 -19.04 -5.01
CA GLU A 94 -5.24 -20.03 -6.10
C GLU A 94 -4.86 -21.43 -5.59
N GLN A 95 -3.84 -21.51 -4.73
CA GLN A 95 -3.42 -22.79 -4.11
C GLN A 95 -4.48 -23.37 -3.17
N SER A 96 -5.14 -22.54 -2.38
CA SER A 96 -6.23 -22.97 -1.49
C SER A 96 -7.44 -23.51 -2.27
N THR A 97 -7.72 -22.93 -3.44
CA THR A 97 -8.80 -23.37 -4.32
C THR A 97 -8.46 -24.72 -4.97
N ALA A 98 -7.23 -24.89 -5.46
CA ALA A 98 -6.78 -26.13 -6.09
C ALA A 98 -6.74 -27.33 -5.13
N SER A 99 -6.33 -27.12 -3.88
CA SER A 99 -6.28 -28.16 -2.84
C SER A 99 -7.69 -28.59 -2.40
N THR A 100 -8.65 -27.66 -2.35
CA THR A 100 -10.06 -27.96 -2.04
C THR A 100 -10.72 -28.80 -3.14
N SER A 101 -10.50 -28.47 -4.42
CA SER A 101 -11.02 -29.27 -5.55
C SER A 101 -10.41 -30.68 -5.64
N SER A 102 -9.13 -30.82 -5.27
CA SER A 102 -8.44 -32.12 -5.27
C SER A 102 -9.00 -33.05 -4.18
N THR A 103 -9.25 -32.50 -2.98
CA THR A 103 -9.80 -33.26 -1.84
C THR A 103 -11.24 -33.68 -2.08
N GLN A 104 -12.03 -32.84 -2.76
CA GLN A 104 -13.42 -33.15 -3.09
C GLN A 104 -13.53 -34.22 -4.19
N ALA A 105 -12.62 -34.25 -5.16
CA ALA A 105 -12.56 -35.29 -6.19
C ALA A 105 -12.20 -36.67 -5.60
N VAL A 106 -11.27 -36.74 -4.65
CA VAL A 106 -10.89 -38.00 -3.99
C VAL A 106 -12.03 -38.57 -3.14
N ASN A 107 -12.72 -37.73 -2.36
CA ASN A 107 -13.82 -38.18 -1.51
C ASN A 107 -15.07 -38.63 -2.31
N SER A 108 -15.22 -38.14 -3.55
CA SER A 108 -16.29 -38.57 -4.47
C SER A 108 -16.03 -39.94 -5.09
N GLN A 109 -14.75 -40.28 -5.32
CA GLN A 109 -14.34 -41.57 -5.86
C GLN A 109 -14.42 -42.68 -4.81
N GLU A 110 -14.02 -42.41 -3.56
CA GLU A 110 -14.08 -43.40 -2.47
C GLU A 110 -15.52 -43.79 -2.06
N PHE A 111 -16.49 -42.90 -2.26
CA PHE A 111 -17.92 -43.17 -1.99
C PHE A 111 -18.62 -43.95 -3.12
N SER A 112 -18.03 -44.05 -4.32
CA SER A 112 -18.61 -44.82 -5.43
C SER A 112 -18.16 -46.29 -5.46
N ASP A 113 -17.11 -46.63 -4.71
CA ASP A 113 -16.56 -47.99 -4.59
C ASP A 113 -17.10 -48.76 -3.35
N GLN A 114 -18.06 -48.19 -2.61
CA GLN A 114 -18.83 -48.87 -1.54
C GLN A 114 -20.29 -49.07 -1.95
#